data_AF-A0AAN6E7L7-F1
#
_entry.id   AF-A0AAN6E7L7-F1
#
_cell.length_a   1.000
_cell.length_b   1.000
_cell.length_c   1.000
_cell.angle_alpha   90.00
_cell.angle_beta   90.00
_cell.angle_gamma   90.00
#
_symmetry.space_group_name_H-M   'P 1'
#
loop_
_entity.id
_entity.type
_entity.pdbx_description
1 polymer ?
#
loop_
_entity_poly.entity_id
_entity_poly.type
_entity_poly.pdbx_seq_one_letter_code
_entity_poly.pdbx_strand_id
1 'polypeptide(L)'
;MLLYATVCQLGETWWTVALVFFALTNFYMSTMEEYHTHVLFLGYFSGPVEGILCFTLAALASGVWGPGFWATDLVQLLPLPASVLAQLPVLTMAQSVVAGMGVALVPTVYTSFSNIVRARREHQLNVSSAFADSVPFAASIGSVIVWLWESPEVLSNHLVLFLSFVGFAFSYIVGRVIVAHVTGAPFPKLNRMHIPVFLGTFNALAPRLGLTKIFAGSNEVVLIWMCLVYTGA
;
A
#
# COMPACT_ATOMS: atom_id res chain seq x y z
N MET A 1 -4.16 3.88 8.12
CA MET A 1 -2.68 3.74 8.03
C MET A 1 -1.91 5.04 8.20
N LEU A 2 -2.36 6.19 7.68
CA LEU A 2 -1.69 7.48 7.99
C LEU A 2 -1.66 7.78 9.50
N LEU A 3 -2.78 7.53 10.21
CA LEU A 3 -2.83 7.64 11.67
C LEU A 3 -1.89 6.64 12.38
N TYR A 4 -1.69 5.46 11.81
CA TYR A 4 -0.74 4.49 12.34
C TYR A 4 0.68 5.03 12.22
N ALA A 5 1.04 5.58 11.04
CA ALA A 5 2.34 6.19 10.82
C ALA A 5 2.63 7.34 11.80
N THR A 6 1.62 8.14 12.15
CA THR A 6 1.77 9.19 13.17
C THR A 6 1.95 8.63 14.58
N VAL A 7 1.22 7.55 14.93
CA VAL A 7 1.36 6.89 16.24
C VAL A 7 2.76 6.31 16.44
N CYS A 8 3.34 5.73 15.39
CA CYS A 8 4.68 5.16 15.40
C CYS A 8 5.80 6.14 15.03
N GLN A 9 5.50 7.44 14.88
CA GLN A 9 6.46 8.48 14.52
C GLN A 9 7.29 8.19 13.25
N LEU A 10 6.71 7.54 12.24
CA LEU A 10 7.42 7.19 11.01
C LEU A 10 7.75 8.41 10.13
N GLY A 11 7.04 9.53 10.33
CA GLY A 11 7.24 10.78 9.60
C GLY A 11 7.01 10.67 8.09
N GLU A 12 7.56 11.62 7.35
CA GLU A 12 7.51 11.65 5.88
C GLU A 12 8.63 10.82 5.27
N THR A 13 8.51 9.49 5.38
CA THR A 13 9.54 8.54 4.95
C THR A 13 8.99 7.41 4.09
N TRP A 14 9.88 6.68 3.42
CA TRP A 14 9.54 5.47 2.68
C TRP A 14 8.90 4.38 3.56
N TRP A 15 9.13 4.39 4.88
CA TRP A 15 8.46 3.46 5.78
C TRP A 15 6.96 3.74 5.91
N THR A 16 6.56 5.02 5.92
CA THR A 16 5.15 5.41 5.87
C THR A 16 4.51 4.98 4.54
N VAL A 17 5.23 5.14 3.43
CA VAL A 17 4.80 4.65 2.11
C VAL A 17 4.61 3.13 2.16
N ALA A 18 5.62 2.37 2.59
CA ALA A 18 5.55 0.91 2.69
C ALA A 18 4.36 0.44 3.54
N LEU A 19 4.15 1.04 4.72
CA LEU A 19 3.03 0.73 5.60
C LEU A 19 1.67 0.92 4.91
N VAL A 20 1.47 2.05 4.22
CA VAL A 20 0.24 2.30 3.46
C VAL A 20 0.09 1.25 2.36
N PHE A 21 1.13 1.01 1.57
CA PHE A 21 1.08 0.08 0.45
C PHE A 21 0.84 -1.37 0.87
N PHE A 22 1.39 -1.82 2.00
CA PHE A 22 1.11 -3.15 2.54
C PHE A 22 -0.37 -3.30 2.88
N ALA A 23 -0.97 -2.28 3.51
CA ALA A 23 -2.41 -2.31 3.80
C ALA A 23 -3.27 -2.28 2.54
N LEU A 24 -2.93 -1.44 1.54
CA LEU A 24 -3.66 -1.38 0.27
C LEU A 24 -3.57 -2.72 -0.47
N THR A 25 -2.37 -3.29 -0.59
CA THR A 25 -2.14 -4.57 -1.26
C THR A 25 -2.92 -5.69 -0.59
N ASN A 26 -2.87 -5.76 0.74
CA ASN A 26 -3.61 -6.78 1.48
C ASN A 26 -5.13 -6.68 1.22
N PHE A 27 -5.67 -5.47 1.35
CA PHE A 27 -7.10 -5.24 1.17
C PHE A 27 -7.54 -5.57 -0.27
N TYR A 28 -6.79 -5.12 -1.27
CA TYR A 28 -7.08 -5.44 -2.67
C TYR A 28 -7.07 -6.95 -2.93
N MET A 29 -6.06 -7.66 -2.44
CA MET A 29 -5.93 -9.10 -2.65
C MET A 29 -7.09 -9.87 -2.04
N SER A 30 -7.53 -9.50 -0.83
CA SER A 30 -8.69 -10.09 -0.20
C SER A 30 -9.98 -9.83 -0.99
N THR A 31 -10.20 -8.60 -1.49
CA THR A 31 -11.37 -8.30 -2.31
C THR A 31 -11.34 -9.01 -3.68
N MET A 32 -10.17 -9.11 -4.30
CA MET A 32 -10.01 -9.85 -5.56
C MET A 32 -10.24 -11.34 -5.36
N GLU A 33 -9.80 -11.91 -4.25
CA GLU A 33 -10.11 -13.28 -3.85
C GLU A 33 -11.62 -13.48 -3.73
N GLU A 34 -12.29 -12.66 -2.93
CA GLU A 34 -13.75 -12.70 -2.74
C GLU A 34 -14.50 -12.59 -4.08
N TYR A 35 -14.06 -11.71 -4.99
CA TYR A 35 -14.66 -11.59 -6.32
C TYR A 35 -14.60 -12.91 -7.11
N HIS A 36 -13.45 -13.60 -7.11
CA HIS A 36 -13.24 -14.80 -7.93
C HIS A 36 -13.75 -16.09 -7.30
N THR A 37 -13.75 -16.19 -5.97
CA THR A 37 -14.20 -17.38 -5.24
C THR A 37 -15.68 -17.32 -4.88
N HIS A 38 -16.28 -16.12 -4.91
CA HIS A 38 -17.62 -15.82 -4.36
C HIS A 38 -17.80 -16.17 -2.89
N VAL A 39 -16.69 -16.39 -2.17
CA VAL A 39 -16.67 -16.70 -0.76
C VAL A 39 -15.63 -15.80 -0.12
N LEU A 40 -16.04 -15.08 0.92
CA LEU A 40 -15.11 -14.36 1.76
C LEU A 40 -14.29 -15.38 2.57
N PHE A 41 -13.16 -15.79 2.02
CA PHE A 41 -12.17 -16.57 2.75
C PHE A 41 -11.50 -15.67 3.77
N LEU A 42 -12.10 -15.58 4.96
CA LEU A 42 -11.41 -15.08 6.14
C LEU A 42 -10.43 -16.17 6.59
N GLY A 43 -9.24 -16.19 6.01
CA GLY A 43 -8.14 -17.00 6.54
C GLY A 43 -7.86 -16.65 8.01
N TYR A 44 -7.10 -17.49 8.71
CA TYR A 44 -6.65 -17.17 10.09
C TYR A 44 -5.93 -15.81 10.19
N PHE A 45 -5.33 -15.36 9.08
CA PHE A 45 -4.83 -14.01 8.89
C PHE A 45 -5.65 -13.33 7.78
N SER A 46 -6.60 -12.46 8.16
CA SER A 46 -7.43 -11.74 7.18
C SER A 46 -6.69 -10.55 6.54
N GLY A 47 -5.78 -9.97 7.33
CA GLY A 47 -5.02 -8.76 7.17
C GLY A 47 -5.70 -7.46 7.66
N PRO A 48 -6.98 -7.13 7.35
CA PRO A 48 -7.62 -5.94 7.93
C PRO A 48 -7.78 -6.01 9.45
N VAL A 49 -8.20 -7.15 10.00
CA VAL A 49 -8.40 -7.32 11.45
C VAL A 49 -7.08 -7.17 12.20
N GLU A 50 -6.05 -7.83 11.69
CA GLU A 50 -4.69 -7.81 12.21
C GLU A 50 -4.09 -6.40 12.12
N GLY A 51 -4.35 -5.69 11.01
CA GLY A 51 -3.95 -4.29 10.87
C GLY A 51 -4.58 -3.36 11.92
N ILE A 52 -5.87 -3.54 12.23
CA ILE A 52 -6.56 -2.74 13.28
C ILE A 52 -6.08 -3.14 14.68
N LEU A 53 -5.84 -4.43 14.93
CA LEU A 53 -5.26 -4.90 16.19
C LEU A 53 -3.85 -4.34 16.39
N CYS A 54 -2.99 -4.42 15.37
CA CYS A 54 -1.67 -3.81 15.39
C CYS A 54 -1.75 -2.31 15.64
N PHE A 55 -2.71 -1.60 15.05
CA PHE A 55 -2.92 -0.17 15.30
C PHE A 55 -3.28 0.11 16.75
N THR A 56 -4.24 -0.66 17.28
CA THR A 56 -4.73 -0.49 18.66
C THR A 56 -3.60 -0.75 19.66
N LEU A 57 -2.83 -1.83 19.46
CA LEU A 57 -1.67 -2.14 20.29
C LEU A 57 -0.59 -1.07 20.19
N ALA A 58 -0.31 -0.56 18.98
CA ALA A 58 0.65 0.51 18.80
C ALA A 58 0.21 1.81 19.49
N ALA A 59 -1.07 2.16 19.41
CA ALA A 59 -1.62 3.33 20.09
C ALA A 59 -1.56 3.21 21.61
N LEU A 60 -1.88 2.03 22.17
CA LEU A 60 -1.71 1.75 23.59
C LEU A 60 -0.23 1.83 24.01
N ALA A 61 0.67 1.29 23.20
CA ALA A 61 2.10 1.35 23.48
C ALA A 61 2.61 2.80 23.50
N SER A 62 2.21 3.64 22.54
CA SER A 62 2.52 5.07 22.55
C SER A 62 1.94 5.80 23.78
N GLY A 63 0.78 5.37 24.27
CA GLY A 63 0.15 5.94 25.47
C GLY A 63 0.88 5.59 26.77
N VAL A 64 1.40 4.35 26.88
CA VAL A 64 2.08 3.87 28.09
C VAL A 64 3.55 4.27 28.15
N TRP A 65 4.30 4.04 27.07
CA TRP A 65 5.76 4.28 27.02
C TRP A 65 6.13 5.63 26.42
N GLY A 66 5.14 6.38 25.95
CA GLY A 66 5.34 7.65 25.26
C GLY A 66 5.83 7.48 23.82
N PRO A 67 5.88 8.58 23.05
CA PRO A 67 6.19 8.51 21.63
C PRO A 67 7.64 8.12 21.30
N GLY A 68 8.58 8.41 22.21
CA GLY A 68 10.01 8.12 22.03
C GLY A 68 10.34 6.61 22.00
N PHE A 69 9.42 5.75 22.46
CA PHE A 69 9.54 4.30 22.36
C PHE A 69 9.83 3.84 20.93
N TRP A 70 9.15 4.44 19.95
CA TRP A 70 9.22 4.05 18.55
C TRP A 70 10.56 4.38 17.87
N ALA A 71 11.26 5.38 18.38
CA ALA A 71 12.60 5.75 17.93
C ALA A 71 13.71 4.89 18.56
N THR A 72 13.37 3.96 19.46
CA THR A 72 14.36 3.09 20.10
C THR A 72 14.84 2.01 19.12
N ASP A 73 16.15 1.79 19.06
CA ASP A 73 16.74 0.73 18.24
C ASP A 73 16.37 -0.66 18.79
N LEU A 74 15.78 -1.51 17.95
CA LEU A 74 15.37 -2.87 18.36
C LEU A 74 16.57 -3.70 18.83
N VAL A 75 17.73 -3.49 18.19
CA VAL A 75 18.99 -4.18 18.47
C VAL A 75 19.44 -3.94 19.92
N GLN A 76 19.10 -2.80 20.53
CA GLN A 76 19.46 -2.50 21.93
C GLN A 76 18.57 -3.25 22.95
N LEU A 77 17.42 -3.78 22.52
CA LEU A 77 16.47 -4.50 23.36
C LEU A 77 16.61 -6.03 23.26
N LEU A 78 17.37 -6.53 22.28
CA LEU A 78 17.61 -7.95 22.07
C LEU A 78 18.77 -8.46 22.95
N PRO A 79 18.57 -9.47 23.82
CA PRO A 79 19.63 -10.03 24.64
C PRO A 79 20.50 -11.01 23.82
N LEU A 80 21.08 -10.54 22.72
CA LEU A 80 21.94 -11.33 21.83
C LEU A 80 23.42 -10.96 21.99
N PRO A 81 24.37 -11.87 21.67
CA PRO A 81 25.79 -11.55 21.67
C PRO A 81 26.13 -10.43 20.69
N ALA A 82 27.09 -9.57 21.04
CA ALA A 82 27.51 -8.42 20.23
C ALA A 82 27.95 -8.80 18.80
N SER A 83 28.49 -10.01 18.60
CA SER A 83 28.87 -10.54 17.29
C SER A 83 27.67 -10.81 16.36
N VAL A 84 26.51 -11.14 16.92
CA VAL A 84 25.26 -11.35 16.18
C VAL A 84 24.53 -10.02 15.98
N LEU A 85 24.53 -9.16 17.00
CA LEU A 85 23.94 -7.82 16.92
C LEU A 85 24.59 -6.96 15.83
N ALA A 86 25.91 -7.08 15.63
CA ALA A 86 26.65 -6.37 14.58
C ALA A 86 26.27 -6.77 13.14
N GLN A 87 25.62 -7.92 12.95
CA GLN A 87 25.18 -8.41 11.65
C GLN A 87 23.70 -8.08 11.36
N LEU A 88 22.96 -7.60 12.36
CA LEU A 88 21.55 -7.25 12.21
C LEU A 88 21.39 -5.81 11.69
N PRO A 89 20.41 -5.55 10.81
CA PRO A 89 20.11 -4.19 10.40
C PRO A 89 19.63 -3.38 11.60
N VAL A 90 20.21 -2.19 11.79
CA VAL A 90 19.79 -1.24 12.84
C VAL A 90 18.45 -0.64 12.41
N LEU A 91 17.37 -1.29 12.85
CA LEU A 91 16.01 -0.83 12.66
C LEU A 91 15.46 -0.31 13.98
N THR A 92 14.78 0.84 13.91
CA THR A 92 13.98 1.33 15.02
C THR A 92 12.77 0.42 15.25
N MET A 93 12.20 0.45 16.45
CA MET A 93 11.01 -0.33 16.79
C MET A 93 9.86 -0.13 15.79
N ALA A 94 9.66 1.11 15.32
CA ALA A 94 8.65 1.40 14.29
C ALA A 94 8.95 0.71 12.96
N GLN A 95 10.20 0.78 12.49
CA GLN A 95 10.63 0.16 11.24
C GLN A 95 10.55 -1.37 11.32
N SER A 96 10.89 -1.96 12.47
CA SER A 96 10.77 -3.39 12.71
C SER A 96 9.33 -3.88 12.60
N VAL A 97 8.37 -3.12 13.13
CA VAL A 97 6.94 -3.48 13.01
C VAL A 97 6.48 -3.40 11.56
N VAL A 98 6.84 -2.33 10.83
CA VAL A 98 6.51 -2.21 9.39
C VAL A 98 7.15 -3.35 8.58
N ALA A 99 8.41 -3.70 8.87
CA ALA A 99 9.08 -4.84 8.23
C ALA A 99 8.36 -6.16 8.53
N GLY A 100 7.94 -6.37 9.79
CA GLY A 100 7.14 -7.52 10.20
C GLY A 100 5.81 -7.62 9.46
N MET A 101 5.11 -6.49 9.27
CA MET A 101 3.90 -6.43 8.45
C MET A 101 4.16 -6.79 6.98
N GLY A 102 5.29 -6.35 6.42
CA GLY A 102 5.71 -6.72 5.07
C GLY A 102 5.99 -8.22 4.93
N VAL A 103 6.65 -8.83 5.92
CA VAL A 103 6.89 -10.28 5.95
C VAL A 103 5.56 -11.05 6.08
N ALA A 104 4.64 -10.58 6.91
CA ALA A 104 3.32 -11.19 7.07
C ALA A 104 2.43 -11.05 5.82
N LEU A 105 2.65 -10.03 5.00
CA LEU A 105 1.90 -9.82 3.76
C LEU A 105 2.18 -10.92 2.71
N VAL A 106 3.43 -11.37 2.60
CA VAL A 106 3.85 -12.35 1.58
C VAL A 106 3.03 -13.65 1.62
N PRO A 107 2.89 -14.36 2.76
CA PRO A 107 2.07 -15.55 2.81
C PRO A 107 0.60 -15.26 2.53
N THR A 108 0.06 -14.12 3.00
CA THR A 108 -1.35 -13.75 2.75
C THR A 108 -1.63 -13.57 1.25
N VAL A 109 -0.78 -12.83 0.54
CA VAL A 109 -0.90 -12.65 -0.91
C VAL A 109 -0.80 -13.99 -1.64
N TYR A 110 0.16 -14.84 -1.24
CA TYR A 110 0.34 -16.16 -1.82
C TYR A 110 -0.88 -17.08 -1.60
N THR A 111 -1.44 -17.09 -0.39
CA THR A 111 -2.63 -17.88 -0.09
C THR A 111 -3.86 -17.38 -0.85
N SER A 112 -4.06 -16.07 -0.96
CA SER A 112 -5.17 -15.50 -1.74
C SER A 112 -5.07 -15.88 -3.21
N PHE A 113 -3.89 -15.78 -3.83
CA PHE A 113 -3.71 -16.25 -5.20
C PHE A 113 -3.93 -17.75 -5.35
N SER A 114 -3.43 -18.56 -4.41
CA SER A 114 -3.62 -20.01 -4.43
C SER A 114 -5.09 -20.40 -4.36
N ASN A 115 -5.88 -19.71 -3.52
CA ASN A 115 -7.32 -19.91 -3.39
C ASN A 115 -8.06 -19.52 -4.67
N ILE A 116 -7.71 -18.39 -5.29
CA ILE A 116 -8.27 -17.98 -6.60
C ILE A 116 -7.99 -19.03 -7.66
N VAL A 117 -6.73 -19.51 -7.77
CA VAL A 117 -6.35 -20.54 -8.74
C VAL A 117 -7.15 -21.82 -8.52
N ARG A 118 -7.30 -22.25 -7.27
CA ARG A 118 -8.06 -23.44 -6.90
C ARG A 118 -9.54 -23.31 -7.29
N ALA A 119 -10.21 -22.23 -6.86
CA ALA A 119 -11.62 -22.01 -7.17
C ALA A 119 -11.88 -21.97 -8.69
N ARG A 120 -11.00 -21.29 -9.44
CA ARG A 120 -11.14 -21.22 -10.90
C ARG A 120 -10.91 -22.57 -11.58
N ARG A 121 -10.00 -23.40 -11.08
CA ARG A 121 -9.82 -24.78 -11.58
C ARG A 121 -11.04 -25.65 -11.29
N GLU A 122 -11.62 -25.54 -10.10
CA GLU A 122 -12.84 -26.26 -9.71
C GLU A 122 -14.03 -25.87 -10.63
N HIS A 123 -14.12 -24.60 -11.04
CA HIS A 123 -15.12 -24.10 -11.99
C HIS A 123 -14.71 -24.21 -13.47
N GLN A 124 -13.60 -24.86 -13.81
CA GLN A 124 -13.06 -24.98 -15.18
C GLN A 124 -12.87 -23.62 -15.91
N LEU A 125 -12.54 -22.56 -15.16
CA LEU A 125 -12.29 -21.22 -15.68
C LEU A 125 -10.81 -20.96 -15.93
N ASN A 126 -10.52 -20.03 -16.86
CA ASN A 126 -9.15 -19.64 -17.23
C ASN A 126 -8.43 -18.90 -16.09
N VAL A 127 -7.43 -19.55 -15.48
CA VAL A 127 -6.59 -18.99 -14.41
C VAL A 127 -5.83 -17.73 -14.85
N SER A 128 -5.36 -17.68 -16.10
CA SER A 128 -4.60 -16.54 -16.64
C SER A 128 -5.34 -15.21 -16.57
N SER A 129 -6.67 -15.24 -16.61
CA SER A 129 -7.44 -14.00 -16.51
C SER A 129 -7.39 -13.38 -15.10
N ALA A 130 -7.19 -14.17 -14.03
CA ALA A 130 -7.07 -13.64 -12.67
C ALA A 130 -5.75 -12.88 -12.48
N PHE A 131 -4.67 -13.37 -13.11
CA PHE A 131 -3.42 -12.63 -13.17
C PHE A 131 -3.57 -11.34 -13.95
N ALA A 132 -4.27 -11.37 -15.09
CA ALA A 132 -4.56 -10.17 -15.88
C ALA A 132 -5.42 -9.14 -15.11
N ASP A 133 -6.29 -9.61 -14.20
CA ASP A 133 -7.10 -8.75 -13.33
C ASP A 133 -6.26 -8.08 -12.22
N SER A 134 -5.11 -8.66 -11.84
CA SER A 134 -4.16 -8.06 -10.90
C SER A 134 -3.25 -7.00 -11.52
N VAL A 135 -3.01 -7.06 -12.84
CA VAL A 135 -2.05 -6.19 -13.54
C VAL A 135 -2.35 -4.69 -13.37
N PRO A 136 -3.59 -4.18 -13.53
CA PRO A 136 -3.87 -2.75 -13.39
C PRO A 136 -3.54 -2.21 -12.01
N PHE A 137 -3.81 -3.00 -10.96
CA PHE A 137 -3.48 -2.64 -9.58
C PHE A 137 -1.96 -2.61 -9.37
N ALA A 138 -1.24 -3.64 -9.79
CA ALA A 138 0.22 -3.67 -9.72
C ALA A 138 0.88 -2.52 -10.50
N ALA A 139 0.35 -2.21 -11.69
CA ALA A 139 0.78 -1.08 -12.50
C ALA A 139 0.53 0.26 -11.80
N SER A 140 -0.63 0.44 -11.15
CA SER A 140 -0.95 1.64 -10.38
C SER A 140 0.00 1.82 -9.19
N ILE A 141 0.20 0.77 -8.40
CA ILE A 141 1.13 0.74 -7.27
C ILE A 141 2.56 1.07 -7.73
N GLY A 142 3.04 0.42 -8.78
CA GLY A 142 4.35 0.72 -9.37
C GLY A 142 4.47 2.16 -9.86
N SER A 143 3.41 2.69 -10.49
CA SER A 143 3.36 4.08 -10.98
C SER A 143 3.48 5.09 -9.84
N VAL A 144 2.79 4.85 -8.71
CA VAL A 144 2.88 5.70 -7.52
C VAL A 144 4.28 5.65 -6.90
N ILE A 145 4.91 4.47 -6.83
CA ILE A 145 6.28 4.32 -6.31
C ILE A 145 7.27 5.08 -7.21
N VAL A 146 7.18 4.91 -8.53
CA VAL A 146 8.04 5.61 -9.48
C VAL A 146 7.85 7.12 -9.37
N TRP A 147 6.60 7.61 -9.24
CA TRP A 147 6.35 9.03 -9.04
C TRP A 147 7.04 9.57 -7.78
N LEU A 148 6.88 8.89 -6.63
CA LEU A 148 7.56 9.30 -5.39
C LEU A 148 9.09 9.23 -5.50
N TRP A 149 9.62 8.28 -6.26
CA TRP A 149 11.06 8.15 -6.47
C TRP A 149 11.63 9.31 -7.31
N GLU A 150 10.93 9.71 -8.36
CA GLU A 150 11.36 10.83 -9.22
C GLU A 150 11.10 12.21 -8.60
N SER A 151 10.23 12.29 -7.59
CA SER A 151 9.86 13.54 -6.95
C SER A 151 10.09 13.50 -5.42
N PRO A 152 11.36 13.53 -4.96
CA PRO A 152 11.68 13.47 -3.53
C PRO A 152 11.06 14.61 -2.70
N GLU A 153 10.84 15.77 -3.32
CA GLU A 153 10.19 16.92 -2.66
C GLU A 153 8.75 16.62 -2.24
N VAL A 154 8.04 15.79 -3.03
CA VAL A 154 6.69 15.31 -2.67
C VAL A 154 6.76 14.35 -1.48
N LEU A 155 7.78 13.49 -1.44
CA LEU A 155 8.01 12.57 -0.33
C LEU A 155 8.37 13.30 0.97
N SER A 156 9.12 14.40 0.92
CA SER A 156 9.62 15.07 2.13
C SER A 156 8.73 16.17 2.70
N ASN A 157 7.87 16.78 1.87
CA ASN A 157 7.05 17.93 2.29
C ASN A 157 5.54 17.77 2.07
N HIS A 158 5.11 16.83 1.21
CA HIS A 158 3.73 16.73 0.77
C HIS A 158 3.21 15.29 0.77
N LEU A 159 3.84 14.41 1.56
CA LEU A 159 3.55 12.97 1.52
C LEU A 159 2.12 12.68 1.95
N VAL A 160 1.62 13.37 2.98
CA VAL A 160 0.26 13.18 3.50
C VAL A 160 -0.79 13.52 2.44
N LEU A 161 -0.60 14.64 1.72
CA LEU A 161 -1.50 15.05 0.64
C LEU A 161 -1.49 14.02 -0.50
N PHE A 162 -0.30 13.60 -0.91
CA PHE A 162 -0.12 12.60 -1.96
C PHE A 162 -0.75 11.25 -1.60
N LEU A 163 -0.49 10.74 -0.40
CA LEU A 163 -1.08 9.47 0.08
C LEU A 163 -2.59 9.57 0.28
N SER A 164 -3.13 10.77 0.56
CA SER A 164 -4.58 10.99 0.61
C SER A 164 -5.20 10.81 -0.78
N PHE A 165 -4.62 11.42 -1.81
CA PHE A 165 -5.01 11.20 -3.22
C PHE A 165 -4.94 9.70 -3.59
N VAL A 166 -3.82 9.04 -3.30
CA VAL A 166 -3.64 7.60 -3.59
C VAL A 166 -4.69 6.76 -2.85
N GLY A 167 -4.98 7.10 -1.60
CA GLY A 167 -6.02 6.44 -0.80
C GLY A 167 -7.42 6.55 -1.41
N PHE A 168 -7.81 7.74 -1.86
CA PHE A 168 -9.10 7.94 -2.54
C PHE A 168 -9.17 7.21 -3.88
N ALA A 169 -8.12 7.30 -4.69
CA ALA A 169 -8.02 6.56 -5.94
C ALA A 169 -8.18 5.05 -5.71
N PHE A 170 -7.47 4.51 -4.73
CA PHE A 170 -7.55 3.09 -4.36
C PHE A 170 -8.93 2.69 -3.83
N SER A 171 -9.54 3.50 -2.96
CA SER A 171 -10.89 3.25 -2.45
C SER A 171 -11.91 3.14 -3.58
N TYR A 172 -11.79 3.98 -4.61
CA TYR A 172 -12.62 3.88 -5.81
C TYR A 172 -12.38 2.58 -6.59
N ILE A 173 -11.12 2.17 -6.78
CA ILE A 173 -10.76 0.92 -7.48
C ILE A 173 -11.39 -0.28 -6.75
N VAL A 174 -11.17 -0.40 -5.43
CA VAL A 174 -11.69 -1.53 -4.66
C VAL A 174 -13.21 -1.49 -4.56
N GLY A 175 -13.81 -0.31 -4.35
CA GLY A 175 -15.26 -0.16 -4.34
C GLY A 175 -15.91 -0.66 -5.63
N ARG A 176 -15.26 -0.46 -6.78
CA ARG A 176 -15.72 -1.02 -8.06
C ARG A 176 -15.64 -2.54 -8.10
N VAL A 177 -14.60 -3.15 -7.53
CA VAL A 177 -14.47 -4.62 -7.45
C VAL A 177 -15.58 -5.20 -6.57
N ILE A 178 -15.86 -4.58 -5.43
CA ILE A 178 -16.97 -4.97 -4.53
C ILE A 178 -18.30 -4.88 -5.27
N VAL A 179 -18.58 -3.76 -5.93
CA VAL A 179 -19.82 -3.58 -6.71
C VAL A 179 -19.90 -4.63 -7.83
N ALA A 180 -18.81 -4.91 -8.53
CA ALA A 180 -18.79 -5.92 -9.58
C ALA A 180 -19.09 -7.32 -9.04
N HIS A 181 -18.55 -7.68 -7.88
CA HIS A 181 -18.86 -8.94 -7.19
C HIS A 181 -20.36 -9.03 -6.87
N VAL A 182 -20.93 -8.03 -6.20
CA VAL A 182 -22.34 -8.05 -5.75
C VAL A 182 -23.33 -8.00 -6.91
N THR A 183 -22.97 -7.31 -8.00
CA THR A 183 -23.84 -7.16 -9.18
C THR A 183 -23.64 -8.24 -10.24
N GLY A 184 -22.63 -9.11 -10.08
CA GLY A 184 -22.23 -10.08 -11.10
C GLY A 184 -21.66 -9.43 -12.38
N ALA A 185 -21.27 -8.17 -12.32
CA ALA A 185 -20.66 -7.44 -13.43
C ALA A 185 -19.22 -7.94 -13.70
N PRO A 186 -18.68 -7.74 -14.91
CA PRO A 186 -17.30 -8.13 -15.21
C PRO A 186 -16.27 -7.37 -14.37
N PHE A 187 -15.11 -7.98 -14.16
CA PHE A 187 -14.04 -7.42 -13.33
C PHE A 187 -13.58 -6.04 -13.85
N PRO A 188 -13.57 -4.99 -13.00
CA PRO A 188 -13.25 -3.64 -13.42
C PRO A 188 -11.73 -3.42 -13.50
N LYS A 189 -11.13 -3.78 -14.64
CA LYS A 189 -9.67 -3.68 -14.88
C LYS A 189 -9.14 -2.24 -14.82
N LEU A 190 -9.41 -1.44 -15.85
CA LEU A 190 -8.99 -0.05 -15.92
C LEU A 190 -10.19 0.86 -15.63
N ASN A 191 -9.92 1.96 -14.95
CA ASN A 191 -10.95 2.92 -14.56
C ASN A 191 -10.39 4.34 -14.55
N ARG A 192 -11.29 5.31 -14.36
CA ARG A 192 -10.97 6.74 -14.40
C ARG A 192 -9.85 7.17 -13.45
N MET A 193 -9.65 6.46 -12.33
CA MET A 193 -8.63 6.81 -11.32
C MET A 193 -7.22 6.40 -11.73
N HIS A 194 -7.07 5.53 -12.74
CA HIS A 194 -5.75 5.23 -13.30
C HIS A 194 -5.18 6.41 -14.10
N ILE A 195 -6.05 7.27 -14.67
CA ILE A 195 -5.65 8.43 -15.48
C ILE A 195 -4.75 9.40 -14.68
N PRO A 196 -5.18 9.94 -13.51
CA PRO A 196 -4.35 10.87 -12.75
C PRO A 196 -3.06 10.22 -12.24
N VAL A 197 -3.09 8.93 -11.89
CA VAL A 197 -1.91 8.20 -11.44
C VAL A 197 -0.88 8.09 -12.57
N PHE A 198 -1.28 7.61 -13.75
CA PHE A 198 -0.37 7.43 -14.88
C PHE A 198 0.12 8.75 -15.47
N LEU A 199 -0.75 9.76 -15.54
CA LEU A 199 -0.38 11.10 -16.00
C LEU A 199 0.66 11.73 -15.07
N GLY A 200 0.47 11.62 -13.76
CA GLY A 200 1.43 12.12 -12.79
C GLY A 200 2.77 11.40 -12.83
N THR A 201 2.77 10.07 -12.96
CA THR A 201 4.01 9.29 -13.15
C THR A 201 4.73 9.67 -14.45
N PHE A 202 3.99 9.90 -15.55
CA PHE A 202 4.58 10.37 -16.80
C PHE A 202 5.23 11.76 -16.64
N ASN A 203 4.55 12.70 -15.96
CA ASN A 203 5.14 14.01 -15.63
C ASN A 203 6.41 13.87 -14.78
N ALA A 204 6.40 12.94 -13.82
CA ALA A 204 7.55 12.68 -12.95
C ALA A 204 8.75 12.11 -13.73
N LEU A 205 8.49 11.23 -14.71
CA LEU A 205 9.51 10.61 -15.58
C LEU A 205 9.99 11.52 -16.71
N ALA A 206 9.28 12.60 -17.05
CA ALA A 206 9.60 13.49 -18.16
C ALA A 206 11.08 13.94 -18.18
N PRO A 207 11.72 14.34 -17.07
CA PRO A 207 13.13 14.75 -17.06
C PRO A 207 14.10 13.64 -17.48
N ARG A 208 13.80 12.38 -17.13
CA ARG A 208 14.62 11.23 -17.54
C ARG A 208 14.55 10.94 -19.04
N LEU A 209 13.44 11.34 -19.67
CA LEU A 209 13.23 11.21 -21.11
C LEU A 209 13.76 12.43 -21.89
N GLY A 210 14.44 13.37 -21.22
CA GLY A 210 14.92 14.61 -21.83
C GLY A 210 13.80 15.64 -22.09
N LEU A 211 12.61 15.43 -21.53
CA LEU A 211 11.48 16.35 -21.59
C LEU A 211 11.46 17.26 -20.37
N THR A 212 11.03 18.51 -20.52
CA THR A 212 10.81 19.40 -19.38
C THR A 212 9.61 18.91 -18.57
N LYS A 213 9.74 18.84 -17.23
CA LYS A 213 8.61 18.64 -16.33
C LYS A 213 7.55 19.70 -16.63
N ILE A 214 6.31 19.28 -16.92
CA ILE A 214 5.19 20.20 -17.16
C ILE A 214 4.85 20.90 -15.84
N PHE A 215 4.92 20.15 -14.74
CA PHE A 215 4.77 20.66 -13.38
C PHE A 215 6.02 20.29 -12.55
N ALA A 216 6.85 21.27 -12.20
CA ALA A 216 8.06 21.11 -11.37
C ALA A 216 7.93 21.87 -10.04
N GLY A 217 8.44 21.31 -8.94
CA GLY A 217 8.48 21.95 -7.63
C GLY A 217 7.10 22.27 -7.07
N SER A 218 6.84 23.54 -6.73
CA SER A 218 5.54 24.03 -6.24
C SER A 218 4.37 23.72 -7.18
N ASN A 219 4.61 23.59 -8.48
CA ASN A 219 3.59 23.23 -9.47
C ASN A 219 3.21 21.73 -9.40
N GLU A 220 4.10 20.87 -8.90
CA GLU A 220 3.81 19.45 -8.73
C GLU A 220 2.79 19.22 -7.59
N VAL A 221 2.78 20.09 -6.58
CA VAL A 221 1.73 20.12 -5.54
C VAL A 221 0.37 20.50 -6.14
N VAL A 222 0.34 21.46 -7.07
CA VAL A 222 -0.89 21.82 -7.80
C VAL A 222 -1.41 20.62 -8.60
N LEU A 223 -0.52 19.85 -9.22
CA LEU A 223 -0.90 18.60 -9.90
C LEU A 223 -1.54 17.60 -8.93
N ILE A 224 -0.99 17.41 -7.74
CA ILE A 224 -1.56 16.52 -6.72
C ILE A 224 -2.94 17.02 -6.27
N TRP A 225 -3.11 18.33 -6.07
CA TRP A 225 -4.43 18.92 -5.76
C TRP A 225 -5.44 18.72 -6.89
N MET A 226 -5.04 18.90 -8.15
CA MET A 226 -5.90 18.63 -9.31
C MET A 226 -6.31 17.15 -9.35
N CYS A 227 -5.36 16.24 -9.12
CA CYS A 227 -5.63 14.82 -9.01
C CYS A 227 -6.61 14.51 -7.86
N LEU A 228 -6.44 15.15 -6.71
CA LEU A 228 -7.33 14.97 -5.56
C LEU A 228 -8.75 15.48 -5.85
N VAL A 229 -8.89 16.67 -6.44
CA VAL A 229 -10.21 17.21 -6.84
C VAL A 229 -10.87 16.28 -7.87
N TYR A 230 -10.09 15.77 -8.83
CA TYR A 230 -10.59 14.81 -9.81
C TYR A 230 -11.05 13.49 -9.17
N THR A 231 -10.42 13.04 -8.07
CA THR A 231 -10.91 11.85 -7.36
C THR A 231 -12.25 12.06 -6.67
N GLY A 232 -12.57 13.30 -6.28
CA GLY A 232 -13.82 13.66 -5.60
C GLY A 232 -14.99 14.02 -6.53
N ALA A 233 -14.72 14.28 -7.81
CA ALA A 233 -15.73 14.56 -8.84
C ALA A 233 -16.34 13.27 -9.43
#